data_AF-A0A1Q8EF50-F1
#
_entry.id   AF-A0A1Q8EF50-F1
#
_cell.length_a   1.000
_cell.length_b   1.000
_cell.length_c   1.000
_cell.angle_alpha   90.00
_cell.angle_beta   90.00
_cell.angle_gamma   90.00
#
_symmetry.space_group_name_H-M   'P 1'
#
loop_
_entity.id
_entity.type
_entity.pdbx_description
1 polymer ?
#
loop_
_entity_poly.entity_id
_entity_poly.type
_entity_poly.pdbx_seq_one_letter_code
_entity_poly.pdbx_strand_id
1 'polypeptide(L)'
;MALKIYSSASYNPATGKTIVVIKEADERETVLFNAELDGDHTNTSEAELIKLAVDWFTLKYVKDFSDQLRNDRINEANRVISEVQAQAALTDERASKAEAERNERFEKLEATVAQAVTELTAIFSSRLSEESHEKDEEMV
;
A
#
# COMPACT_ATOMS: atom_id res chain seq x y z
N MET A 1 12.73 -29.97 -37.49
CA MET A 1 11.38 -29.71 -38.02
C MET A 1 11.27 -28.23 -38.35
N ALA A 2 10.68 -27.88 -39.48
CA ALA A 2 10.39 -26.48 -39.81
C ALA A 2 9.04 -26.11 -39.21
N LEU A 3 8.98 -25.01 -38.46
CA LEU A 3 7.74 -24.42 -37.96
C LEU A 3 6.85 -24.07 -39.15
N LYS A 4 5.57 -24.47 -39.09
CA LYS A 4 4.58 -24.09 -40.09
C LYS A 4 3.65 -23.04 -39.48
N ILE A 5 3.78 -21.82 -39.99
CA ILE A 5 2.91 -20.71 -39.66
C ILE A 5 1.90 -20.60 -40.80
N TYR A 6 0.63 -20.52 -40.45
CA TYR A 6 -0.47 -20.33 -41.39
C TYR A 6 -1.15 -19.00 -41.10
N SER A 7 -1.55 -18.29 -42.15
CA SER A 7 -2.39 -17.10 -42.01
C SER A 7 -3.67 -17.19 -42.84
N SER A 8 -4.74 -16.57 -42.34
CA SER A 8 -5.95 -16.31 -43.12
C SER A 8 -6.43 -14.89 -42.85
N ALA A 9 -7.00 -14.23 -43.87
CA ALA A 9 -7.45 -12.84 -43.78
C ALA A 9 -8.93 -12.72 -44.17
N SER A 10 -9.69 -11.90 -43.43
CA SER A 10 -11.08 -11.56 -43.74
C SER A 10 -11.31 -10.07 -43.54
N TYR A 11 -11.72 -9.38 -44.62
CA TYR A 11 -12.00 -7.95 -44.58
C TYR A 11 -13.44 -7.67 -44.13
N ASN A 12 -13.58 -6.75 -43.17
CA ASN A 12 -14.86 -6.23 -42.73
C ASN A 12 -15.05 -4.79 -43.25
N PRO A 13 -15.91 -4.58 -44.26
CA PRO A 13 -16.14 -3.26 -44.85
C PRO A 13 -16.84 -2.28 -43.90
N ALA A 14 -17.53 -2.76 -42.86
CA ALA A 14 -18.20 -1.89 -41.89
C ALA A 14 -17.21 -1.21 -40.93
N THR A 15 -16.11 -1.87 -40.61
CA THR A 15 -15.06 -1.33 -39.74
C THR A 15 -13.85 -0.81 -40.50
N GLY A 16 -13.74 -1.14 -41.80
CA GLY A 16 -12.59 -0.80 -42.61
C GLY A 16 -11.32 -1.58 -42.26
N LYS A 17 -11.46 -2.75 -41.59
CA LYS A 17 -10.35 -3.54 -41.06
C LYS A 17 -10.33 -4.95 -41.62
N THR A 18 -9.13 -5.52 -41.70
CA THR A 18 -8.89 -6.93 -42.00
C THR A 18 -8.52 -7.68 -40.74
N ILE A 19 -9.25 -8.76 -40.44
CA ILE A 19 -8.92 -9.71 -39.38
C ILE A 19 -7.97 -10.74 -39.97
N VAL A 20 -6.78 -10.87 -39.39
CA VAL A 20 -5.79 -11.88 -39.75
C VAL A 20 -5.67 -12.90 -38.63
N VAL A 21 -5.97 -14.17 -38.93
CA VAL A 21 -5.79 -15.27 -37.98
C VAL A 21 -4.44 -15.90 -38.23
N ILE A 22 -3.57 -15.90 -37.22
CA ILE A 22 -2.28 -16.58 -37.26
C ILE A 22 -2.36 -17.85 -36.44
N LYS A 23 -1.93 -18.96 -37.03
CA LYS A 23 -1.77 -20.25 -36.35
C LYS A 23 -0.36 -20.77 -36.57
N GLU A 24 0.40 -20.87 -35.50
CA GLU A 24 1.66 -21.58 -35.45
C GLU A 24 1.44 -22.92 -34.76
N ALA A 25 1.70 -24.02 -35.46
CA ALA A 25 1.57 -25.36 -34.92
C ALA A 25 2.97 -25.97 -34.72
N ASP A 26 3.36 -26.15 -33.45
CA ASP A 26 4.46 -27.01 -33.04
C ASP A 26 3.92 -28.24 -32.27
N GLU A 27 4.71 -29.30 -32.18
CA GLU A 27 4.34 -30.55 -31.47
C GLU A 27 4.16 -30.36 -29.96
N ARG A 28 4.72 -29.27 -29.41
CA ARG A 28 4.72 -28.97 -27.97
C ARG A 28 3.71 -27.89 -27.59
N GLU A 29 3.59 -26.84 -28.39
CA GLU A 29 2.68 -25.72 -28.17
C GLU A 29 2.12 -25.20 -29.50
N THR A 30 0.87 -24.77 -29.50
CA THR A 30 0.24 -24.11 -30.65
C THR A 30 -0.09 -22.68 -30.24
N VAL A 31 0.44 -21.70 -30.98
CA VAL A 31 0.12 -20.29 -30.78
C VAL A 31 -0.96 -19.89 -31.77
N LEU A 32 -2.05 -19.32 -31.25
CA LEU A 32 -3.14 -18.77 -32.06
C LEU A 32 -3.44 -17.35 -31.60
N PHE A 33 -3.45 -16.39 -32.53
CA PHE A 33 -3.92 -15.04 -32.26
C PHE A 33 -4.59 -14.42 -33.49
N ASN A 34 -5.45 -13.44 -33.22
CA ASN A 34 -6.14 -12.67 -34.24
C ASN A 34 -5.58 -11.24 -34.22
N ALA A 35 -5.05 -10.78 -35.36
CA ALA A 35 -4.64 -9.41 -35.56
C ALA A 35 -5.71 -8.62 -36.30
N GLU A 36 -5.91 -7.36 -35.91
CA GLU A 36 -6.79 -6.41 -36.61
C GLU A 36 -5.95 -5.37 -37.34
N LEU A 37 -5.85 -5.51 -38.65
CA LEU A 37 -5.10 -4.60 -39.51
C LEU A 37 -6.03 -3.56 -40.14
N ASP A 38 -5.60 -2.30 -40.20
CA ASP A 38 -6.37 -1.25 -40.86
C ASP A 38 -6.26 -1.38 -42.38
N GLY A 39 -7.38 -1.25 -43.09
CA GLY A 39 -7.48 -1.41 -44.54
C GLY A 39 -7.83 -2.82 -45.00
N ASP A 40 -7.96 -2.98 -46.32
CA ASP A 40 -8.19 -4.27 -46.98
C ASP A 40 -6.86 -4.94 -47.32
N HIS A 41 -6.60 -6.08 -46.68
CA HIS A 41 -5.40 -6.90 -46.87
C HIS A 41 -5.72 -8.30 -47.43
N THR A 42 -6.93 -8.56 -47.95
CA THR A 42 -7.30 -9.92 -48.41
C THR A 42 -6.47 -10.40 -49.60
N ASN A 43 -5.88 -9.48 -50.36
CA ASN A 43 -5.03 -9.78 -51.52
C ASN A 43 -3.52 -9.70 -51.19
N THR A 44 -3.18 -9.45 -49.93
CA THR A 44 -1.79 -9.40 -49.47
C THR A 44 -1.21 -10.82 -49.42
N SER A 45 0.09 -10.96 -49.71
CA SER A 45 0.75 -12.27 -49.64
C SER A 45 0.75 -12.83 -48.22
N GLU A 46 0.74 -14.16 -48.07
CA GLU A 46 0.78 -14.82 -46.76
C GLU A 46 1.97 -14.36 -45.90
N ALA A 47 3.17 -14.23 -46.50
CA ALA A 47 4.35 -13.77 -45.78
C ALA A 47 4.20 -12.34 -45.23
N GLU A 48 3.59 -11.44 -46.00
CA GLU A 48 3.36 -10.06 -45.57
C GLU A 48 2.21 -9.96 -44.56
N LEU A 49 1.17 -10.79 -44.69
CA LEU A 49 0.10 -10.91 -43.69
C LEU A 49 0.63 -11.37 -42.34
N ILE A 50 1.48 -12.39 -42.33
CA ILE A 50 2.13 -12.88 -41.11
C ILE A 50 2.95 -11.77 -40.47
N LYS A 51 3.76 -11.05 -41.26
CA LYS A 51 4.58 -9.93 -40.77
C LYS A 51 3.72 -8.83 -40.14
N LEU A 52 2.69 -8.36 -40.85
CA LEU A 52 1.78 -7.32 -40.34
C LEU A 52 1.05 -7.77 -39.07
N ALA A 53 0.62 -9.03 -39.01
CA ALA A 53 -0.04 -9.58 -37.84
C ALA A 53 0.90 -9.70 -36.63
N VAL A 54 2.15 -10.09 -36.84
CA VAL A 54 3.18 -10.14 -35.78
C VAL A 54 3.58 -8.73 -35.32
N ASP A 55 3.69 -7.76 -36.23
CA ASP A 55 3.94 -6.36 -35.90
C ASP A 55 2.77 -5.79 -35.06
N TRP A 56 1.53 -6.07 -35.46
CA TRP A 56 0.35 -5.71 -34.66
C TRP A 56 0.36 -6.37 -33.29
N PHE A 57 0.68 -7.67 -33.22
CA PHE A 57 0.72 -8.40 -31.96
C PHE A 57 1.78 -7.82 -31.03
N THR A 58 2.98 -7.55 -31.52
CA THR A 58 4.04 -6.96 -30.72
C THR A 58 3.69 -5.55 -30.26
N LEU A 59 3.12 -4.70 -31.12
CA LEU A 59 2.76 -3.34 -30.75
C LEU A 59 1.58 -3.26 -29.77
N LYS A 60 0.57 -4.10 -29.96
CA LYS A 60 -0.66 -4.04 -29.15
C LYS A 60 -0.58 -4.93 -27.93
N TYR A 61 -0.29 -6.22 -28.12
CA TYR A 61 -0.30 -7.20 -27.03
C TYR A 61 0.82 -6.95 -26.02
N VAL A 62 2.05 -6.67 -26.47
CA VAL A 62 3.16 -6.42 -25.52
C VAL A 62 2.94 -5.13 -24.76
N LYS A 63 2.43 -4.08 -25.42
CA LYS A 63 2.10 -2.82 -24.76
C LYS A 63 0.97 -3.00 -23.75
N ASP A 64 -0.15 -3.60 -24.15
CA ASP A 64 -1.29 -3.80 -23.28
C ASP A 64 -0.94 -4.70 -22.08
N PHE A 65 -0.14 -5.75 -22.30
CA PHE A 65 0.36 -6.60 -21.22
C PHE A 65 1.31 -5.85 -20.28
N SER A 66 2.20 -5.00 -20.83
CA SER A 66 3.09 -4.15 -20.02
C SER A 66 2.30 -3.14 -19.19
N ASP A 67 1.29 -2.51 -19.79
CA ASP A 67 0.40 -1.56 -19.12
C ASP A 67 -0.41 -2.26 -18.02
N GLN A 68 -0.92 -3.47 -18.26
CA GLN A 68 -1.59 -4.29 -17.24
C GLN A 68 -0.64 -4.59 -16.07
N LEU A 69 0.55 -5.13 -16.34
CA LEU A 69 1.52 -5.46 -15.29
C LEU A 69 1.93 -4.23 -14.47
N ARG A 70 2.07 -3.07 -15.13
CA ARG A 70 2.35 -1.80 -14.46
C ARG A 70 1.18 -1.35 -13.59
N ASN A 71 -0.04 -1.42 -14.09
CA ASN A 71 -1.23 -1.05 -13.35
C ASN A 71 -1.44 -1.95 -12.12
N ASP A 72 -1.21 -3.24 -12.25
CA ASP A 72 -1.28 -4.18 -11.13
C ASP A 72 -0.25 -3.83 -10.04
N ARG A 73 0.97 -3.47 -10.44
CA ARG A 73 2.01 -3.02 -9.49
C ARG A 73 1.65 -1.71 -8.80
N ILE A 74 1.06 -0.76 -9.54
CA ILE A 74 0.58 0.51 -8.97
C ILE A 74 -0.54 0.25 -7.97
N ASN A 75 -1.50 -0.61 -8.31
CA ASN A 75 -2.62 -0.95 -7.45
C ASN A 75 -2.15 -1.62 -6.16
N GLU A 76 -1.20 -2.56 -6.25
CA GLU A 76 -0.61 -3.20 -5.08
C GLU A 76 0.16 -2.21 -4.21
N ALA A 77 0.94 -1.30 -4.82
CA ALA A 77 1.63 -0.25 -4.08
C ALA A 77 0.65 0.67 -3.33
N ASN A 78 -0.45 1.07 -3.97
CA ASN A 78 -1.49 1.88 -3.35
C ASN A 78 -2.17 1.17 -2.18
N ARG A 79 -2.38 -0.15 -2.29
CA ARG A 79 -2.92 -0.97 -1.20
C ARG A 79 -1.97 -0.96 0.00
N VAL A 80 -0.68 -1.22 -0.21
CA VAL A 80 0.33 -1.21 0.85
C VAL A 80 0.46 0.17 1.49
N ILE A 81 0.45 1.25 0.70
CA ILE A 81 0.48 2.63 1.22
C ILE A 81 -0.72 2.88 2.15
N SER A 82 -1.91 2.45 1.75
CA SER A 82 -3.12 2.61 2.55
C SER A 82 -3.05 1.83 3.86
N GLU A 83 -2.51 0.61 3.84
CA GLU A 83 -2.28 -0.20 5.05
C GLU A 83 -1.27 0.45 5.99
N VAL A 84 -0.16 0.98 5.46
CA VAL A 84 0.85 1.69 6.25
C VAL A 84 0.27 2.96 6.87
N GLN A 85 -0.53 3.74 6.13
CA GLN A 85 -1.19 4.94 6.65
C GLN A 85 -2.18 4.60 7.76
N ALA A 86 -2.98 3.55 7.60
CA ALA A 86 -3.90 3.08 8.63
C ALA A 86 -3.14 2.63 9.89
N GLN A 87 -2.03 1.90 9.71
CA GLN A 87 -1.20 1.46 10.83
C GLN A 87 -0.52 2.63 11.54
N ALA A 88 -0.03 3.63 10.80
CA ALA A 88 0.53 4.85 11.38
C ALA A 88 -0.50 5.60 12.23
N ALA A 89 -1.72 5.81 11.71
CA ALA A 89 -2.80 6.45 12.46
C ALA A 89 -3.15 5.70 13.77
N LEU A 90 -3.20 4.38 13.74
CA LEU A 90 -3.41 3.57 14.95
C LEU A 90 -2.26 3.71 15.95
N THR A 91 -1.04 3.87 15.46
CA THR A 91 0.15 4.02 16.30
C THR A 91 0.17 5.40 16.95
N ASP A 92 -0.18 6.45 16.21
CA ASP A 92 -0.31 7.81 16.72
C ASP A 92 -1.43 7.92 17.76
N GLU A 93 -2.57 7.27 17.53
CA GLU A 93 -3.67 7.22 18.52
C GLU A 93 -3.22 6.52 19.82
N ARG A 94 -2.50 5.41 19.71
CA ARG A 94 -1.95 4.70 20.87
C ARG A 94 -0.90 5.53 21.60
N ALA A 95 -0.03 6.24 20.88
CA ALA A 95 0.97 7.11 21.48
C ALA A 95 0.31 8.26 22.25
N SER A 96 -0.70 8.90 21.65
CA SER A 96 -1.47 9.98 22.30
C SER A 96 -2.19 9.50 23.57
N LYS A 97 -2.83 8.33 23.52
CA LYS A 97 -3.46 7.73 24.71
C LYS A 97 -2.44 7.41 25.80
N ALA A 98 -1.32 6.81 25.45
CA ALA A 98 -0.26 6.49 26.41
C ALA A 98 0.33 7.76 27.04
N GLU A 99 0.47 8.84 26.28
CA GLU A 99 0.92 10.12 26.80
C GLU A 99 -0.10 10.74 27.77
N ALA A 100 -1.40 10.69 27.43
CA ALA A 100 -2.46 11.16 28.31
C ALA A 100 -2.50 10.39 29.64
N GLU A 101 -2.41 9.05 29.59
CA GLU A 101 -2.33 8.21 30.80
C GLU A 101 -1.07 8.50 31.63
N ARG A 102 0.07 8.77 30.99
CA ARG A 102 1.30 9.14 31.68
C ARG A 102 1.14 10.46 32.43
N ASN A 103 0.56 11.47 31.77
CA ASN A 103 0.30 12.76 32.41
C ASN A 103 -0.65 12.63 33.59
N GLU A 104 -1.75 11.88 33.45
CA GLU A 104 -2.70 11.67 34.55
C GLU A 104 -2.04 10.99 35.76
N ARG A 105 -1.16 9.99 35.51
CA ARG A 105 -0.39 9.34 36.58
C ARG A 105 0.59 10.32 37.24
N PHE A 106 1.21 11.21 36.46
CA PHE A 106 2.15 12.20 36.97
C PHE A 106 1.43 13.21 37.88
N GLU A 107 0.28 13.74 37.44
CA GLU A 107 -0.55 14.65 38.24
C GLU A 107 -1.00 14.02 39.57
N LYS A 108 -1.43 12.75 39.55
CA LYS A 108 -1.77 12.02 40.78
C LYS A 108 -0.57 11.85 41.70
N LEU A 109 0.61 11.62 41.14
CA LEU A 109 1.84 11.47 41.91
C LEU A 109 2.24 12.80 42.57
N GLU A 110 2.18 13.91 41.82
CA GLU A 110 2.41 15.25 42.34
C GLU A 110 1.47 15.60 43.49
N ALA A 111 0.17 15.29 43.35
CA ALA A 111 -0.81 15.51 44.42
C ALA A 111 -0.48 14.69 45.68
N THR A 112 -0.10 13.41 45.51
CA THR A 112 0.28 12.53 46.62
C THR A 112 1.54 13.03 47.33
N VAL A 113 2.55 13.47 46.56
CA VAL A 113 3.78 14.04 47.12
C VAL A 113 3.49 15.33 47.87
N ALA A 114 2.68 16.24 47.31
CA ALA A 114 2.30 17.48 47.96
C ALA A 114 1.56 17.22 49.29
N GLN A 115 0.65 16.25 49.31
CA GLN A 115 -0.03 15.82 50.53
C GLN A 115 0.96 15.27 51.55
N ALA A 116 1.85 14.36 51.16
CA ALA A 116 2.85 13.79 52.07
C ALA A 116 3.80 14.86 52.65
N VAL A 117 4.21 15.84 51.85
CA VAL A 117 5.02 16.98 52.30
C VAL A 117 4.24 17.84 53.31
N THR A 118 2.94 18.06 53.06
CA THR A 118 2.08 18.84 53.97
C THR A 118 1.91 18.11 55.31
N GLU A 119 1.64 16.81 55.29
CA GLU A 119 1.52 15.97 56.49
C GLU A 119 2.83 15.93 57.28
N LEU A 120 3.97 15.74 56.62
CA LEU A 120 5.28 15.80 57.26
C LEU A 120 5.54 17.16 57.90
N THR A 121 5.25 18.25 57.18
CA THR A 121 5.41 19.61 57.69
C THR A 121 4.56 19.85 58.94
N ALA A 122 3.33 19.33 58.96
CA ALA A 122 2.45 19.41 60.12
C ALA A 122 3.01 18.65 61.32
N ILE A 123 3.52 17.43 61.12
CA ILE A 123 4.16 16.60 62.17
C ILE A 123 5.40 17.30 62.75
N PHE A 124 6.25 17.88 61.89
CA PHE A 124 7.42 18.61 62.36
C PHE A 124 7.05 19.89 63.12
N SER A 125 6.02 20.60 62.65
CA SER A 125 5.55 21.83 63.31
C SER A 125 4.92 21.54 64.67
N SER A 126 4.15 20.46 64.80
CA SER A 126 3.57 20.06 66.09
C SER A 126 4.64 19.68 67.10
N ARG A 127 5.65 18.89 66.69
CA ARG A 127 6.79 18.52 67.56
C ARG A 127 7.59 19.73 68.04
N LEU A 128 7.86 20.68 67.16
CA LEU A 128 8.56 21.92 67.52
C LEU A 128 7.75 22.77 68.50
N SER A 129 6.41 22.75 68.40
CA SER A 129 5.54 23.45 69.37
C SER A 129 5.46 22.74 70.72
N GLU A 130 5.48 21.40 70.76
CA GLU A 130 5.50 20.62 71.99
C GLU A 130 6.81 20.81 72.77
N GLU A 131 7.98 20.78 72.09
CA GLU A 131 9.28 21.07 72.73
C GLU A 131 9.39 22.51 73.26
N SER A 132 8.66 23.46 72.68
CA SER A 132 8.63 24.84 73.19
C SER A 132 7.77 25.02 74.45
N HIS A 133 6.79 24.14 74.67
CA HIS A 133 5.96 24.18 75.88
C HIS A 133 6.58 23.40 77.06
N GLU A 134 7.31 22.31 76.81
CA GLU A 134 7.99 21.58 77.89
C GLU A 134 9.11 22.40 78.57
N LYS A 135 9.79 23.29 77.83
CA LYS A 135 10.85 24.15 78.41
C LYS A 135 10.34 25.27 79.30
N ASP A 136 9.10 25.70 79.13
CA ASP A 136 8.50 26.76 79.95
C ASP A 136 7.86 26.20 81.23
N GLU A 137 7.48 24.91 81.28
CA GLU A 137 6.98 24.26 82.49
C GLU A 137 8.08 23.79 83.46
N GLU A 138 9.31 23.54 83.00
CA GLU A 138 10.44 23.17 83.86
C GLU A 138 11.09 24.37 84.63
N MET A 139 10.64 25.61 84.38
CA MET A 139 11.16 26.83 85.02
C MET A 139 10.23 27.47 86.08
N VAL A 140 9.27 26.73 86.64
CA VAL A 140 8.41 27.19 87.76
C VAL A 140 8.67 26.40 89.04
#